data_AF-A0A059FGI8-F1
#
_entry.id   AF-A0A059FGI8-F1
#
_cell.length_a   1.000
_cell.length_b   1.000
_cell.length_c   1.000
_cell.angle_alpha   90.00
_cell.angle_beta   90.00
_cell.angle_gamma   90.00
#
_symmetry.space_group_name_H-M   'P 1'
#
loop_
_entity.id
_entity.type
_entity.pdbx_description
1 polymer ?
#
loop_
_entity_poly.entity_id
_entity_poly.type
_entity_poly.pdbx_seq_one_letter_code
_entity_poly.pdbx_strand_id
1 'polypeptide(L)'
;MLAFTPDNWQSHPCVNGRPAIEQDVIENRATFYVPNSTVEDVASLHCPLPGVLKNSDGETVPVLILQAQISPTSDTYIIGAIDQSGQHYVTTSDDVEVLTTPTSDWMAKLETSQ
;
A
#
# COMPACT_ATOMS: atom_id res chain seq x y z
N MET A 1 15.64 -10.28 -0.94
CA MET A 1 16.02 -8.93 -0.45
C MET A 1 14.71 -8.29 -0.03
N LEU A 2 14.61 -7.75 1.18
CA LEU A 2 13.37 -7.16 1.67
C LEU A 2 13.01 -5.96 0.80
N ALA A 3 11.73 -5.84 0.42
CA ALA A 3 11.26 -4.65 -0.32
C ALA A 3 11.40 -3.37 0.53
N PHE A 4 11.24 -3.49 1.85
CA PHE A 4 11.41 -2.41 2.82
C PHE A 4 11.72 -2.96 4.22
N THR A 5 12.17 -2.06 5.09
CA THR A 5 12.51 -2.27 6.51
C THR A 5 11.91 -1.14 7.35
N PRO A 6 11.80 -1.30 8.68
CA PRO A 6 11.36 -0.22 9.58
C PRO A 6 12.18 1.07 9.48
N ASP A 7 13.45 0.98 9.04
CA ASP A 7 14.35 2.13 8.96
C ASP A 7 14.34 2.84 7.60
N ASN A 8 13.80 2.20 6.54
CA ASN A 8 13.85 2.74 5.18
C ASN A 8 12.50 2.85 4.46
N TRP A 9 11.38 2.41 5.07
CA TRP A 9 10.07 2.40 4.43
C TRP A 9 9.65 3.76 3.85
N GLN A 10 10.00 4.87 4.51
CA GLN A 10 9.68 6.23 4.06
C GLN A 10 10.31 6.59 2.71
N SER A 11 11.42 5.94 2.37
CA SER A 11 12.15 6.16 1.13
C SER A 11 11.65 5.27 -0.03
N HIS A 12 10.71 4.37 0.25
CA HIS A 12 10.23 3.44 -0.76
C HIS A 12 9.47 4.19 -1.87
N PRO A 13 9.77 3.91 -3.16
CA PRO A 13 9.09 4.56 -4.27
C PRO A 13 7.57 4.35 -4.22
N CYS A 14 6.81 5.43 -4.39
CA CYS A 14 5.35 5.41 -4.31
C CYS A 14 4.74 6.47 -5.23
N VAL A 15 3.43 6.43 -5.41
CA VAL A 15 2.68 7.44 -6.16
C VAL A 15 1.88 8.31 -5.18
N ASN A 16 2.09 9.63 -5.26
CA ASN A 16 1.40 10.63 -4.45
C ASN A 16 0.78 11.73 -5.31
N GLY A 17 -0.42 12.17 -4.94
CA GLY A 17 -1.08 13.35 -5.53
C GLY A 17 -1.47 13.22 -7.01
N ARG A 18 -1.38 12.02 -7.60
CA ARG A 18 -1.84 11.71 -8.95
C ARG A 18 -2.25 10.25 -9.06
N PRO A 19 -3.08 9.86 -10.05
CA PRO A 19 -3.29 8.47 -10.37
C PRO A 19 -1.99 7.80 -10.80
N ALA A 20 -1.87 6.51 -10.47
CA ALA A 20 -0.81 5.68 -11.00
C ALA A 20 -1.02 5.44 -12.50
N ILE A 21 0.07 5.39 -13.24
CA ILE A 21 0.11 5.00 -14.66
C ILE A 21 0.77 3.64 -14.81
N GLU A 22 0.66 3.04 -16.00
CA GLU A 22 1.26 1.73 -16.30
C GLU A 22 2.76 1.67 -15.95
N GLN A 23 3.51 2.74 -16.25
CA GLN A 23 4.93 2.83 -15.94
C GLN A 23 5.21 2.74 -14.42
N ASP A 24 4.32 3.25 -13.56
CA ASP A 24 4.51 3.16 -12.11
C ASP A 24 4.43 1.72 -11.62
N VAL A 25 3.57 0.91 -12.22
CA VAL A 25 3.42 -0.51 -11.89
C VAL A 25 4.66 -1.29 -12.34
N ILE A 26 5.16 -1.00 -13.54
CA ILE A 26 6.39 -1.60 -14.07
C ILE A 26 7.60 -1.26 -13.18
N GLU A 27 7.64 -0.05 -12.63
CA GLU A 27 8.73 0.45 -11.77
C GLU A 27 8.52 0.16 -10.27
N ASN A 28 7.51 -0.65 -9.90
CA ASN A 28 7.16 -0.98 -8.51
C ASN A 28 6.92 0.25 -7.60
N ARG A 29 6.45 1.37 -8.18
CA ARG A 29 5.95 2.54 -7.42
C ARG A 29 4.45 2.42 -7.10
N ALA A 30 3.79 1.47 -7.74
CA ALA A 30 2.36 1.26 -7.76
C ALA A 30 2.07 -0.24 -7.89
N THR A 31 0.92 -0.69 -7.42
CA THR A 31 0.50 -2.10 -7.62
C THR A 31 -0.55 -2.26 -8.71
N PHE A 32 -1.26 -1.19 -9.06
CA PHE A 32 -2.25 -1.17 -10.13
C PHE A 32 -2.31 0.20 -10.80
N TYR A 33 -2.88 0.27 -12.00
CA TYR A 33 -3.28 1.51 -12.63
C TYR A 33 -4.71 1.37 -13.16
N VAL A 34 -5.46 2.46 -13.15
CA VAL A 34 -6.83 2.50 -13.69
C VAL A 34 -6.83 3.44 -14.90
N PRO A 35 -7.17 2.94 -16.10
CA PRO A 35 -7.25 3.79 -17.29
C PRO A 35 -8.26 4.93 -17.09
N ASN A 36 -7.91 6.13 -17.54
CA ASN A 36 -8.74 7.34 -17.47
C ASN A 36 -9.01 7.88 -16.06
N SER A 37 -8.33 7.40 -15.02
CA SER A 37 -8.37 8.06 -13.70
C SER A 37 -7.78 9.46 -13.75
N THR A 38 -8.33 10.33 -12.93
CA THR A 38 -8.03 11.75 -12.81
C THR A 38 -7.54 12.08 -11.42
N VAL A 39 -7.03 13.30 -11.22
CA VAL A 39 -6.56 13.77 -9.90
C VAL A 39 -7.66 13.74 -8.85
N GLU A 40 -8.93 13.85 -9.26
CA GLU A 40 -10.09 13.78 -8.36
C GLU A 40 -10.30 12.36 -7.79
N ASP A 41 -9.76 11.34 -8.44
CA ASP A 41 -9.84 9.94 -8.00
C ASP A 41 -8.72 9.57 -7.02
N VAL A 42 -7.84 10.50 -6.65
CA VAL A 42 -6.69 10.23 -5.76
C VAL A 42 -7.10 10.44 -4.31
N ALA A 43 -6.83 9.45 -3.46
CA ALA A 43 -7.09 9.58 -2.03
C ALA A 43 -6.14 10.61 -1.38
N SER A 44 -6.59 11.28 -0.32
CA SER A 44 -5.77 12.23 0.45
C SER A 44 -4.79 11.53 1.41
N LEU A 45 -4.18 10.42 0.99
CA LEU A 45 -3.17 9.68 1.74
C LEU A 45 -1.76 9.98 1.22
N HIS A 46 -0.84 10.29 2.13
CA HIS A 46 0.54 10.63 1.82
C HIS A 46 1.41 9.38 1.94
N CYS A 47 1.55 8.65 0.84
CA CYS A 47 2.35 7.43 0.73
C CYS A 47 3.86 7.73 0.71
N PRO A 48 4.74 6.76 1.02
CA PRO A 48 4.38 5.41 1.47
C PRO A 48 3.85 5.44 2.91
N LEU A 49 2.98 4.49 3.29
CA LEU A 49 2.48 4.37 4.67
C LEU A 49 2.54 2.91 5.12
N PRO A 50 2.99 2.62 6.36
CA PRO A 50 2.86 1.28 6.90
C PRO A 50 1.38 0.91 7.03
N GLY A 51 1.07 -0.36 6.86
CA GLY A 51 -0.27 -0.88 7.08
C GLY A 51 -0.28 -2.34 7.50
N VAL A 52 -1.43 -2.77 8.02
CA VAL A 52 -1.70 -4.17 8.34
C VAL A 52 -2.88 -4.62 7.51
N LEU A 53 -2.61 -5.47 6.52
CA LEU A 53 -3.63 -6.08 5.68
C LEU A 53 -4.20 -7.30 6.40
N LYS A 54 -5.53 -7.44 6.42
CA LYS A 54 -6.19 -8.68 6.77
C LYS A 54 -6.50 -9.47 5.50
N ASN A 55 -5.87 -10.63 5.34
CA ASN A 55 -6.11 -11.47 4.16
C ASN A 55 -7.44 -12.25 4.30
N SER A 56 -7.82 -12.98 3.23
CA SER A 56 -9.05 -13.79 3.19
C SER A 56 -9.12 -14.89 4.25
N ASP A 57 -7.97 -15.35 4.74
CA ASP A 57 -7.88 -16.37 5.79
C ASP A 57 -7.97 -15.74 7.20
N GLY A 58 -8.11 -14.42 7.28
CA GLY A 58 -8.16 -13.65 8.52
C GLY A 58 -6.79 -13.42 9.15
N GLU A 59 -5.70 -13.83 8.50
CA GLU A 59 -4.34 -13.54 8.92
C GLU A 59 -4.00 -12.08 8.65
N THR A 60 -3.06 -11.55 9.43
CA THR A 60 -2.62 -10.17 9.34
C THR A 60 -1.21 -10.10 8.75
N VAL A 61 -1.10 -9.42 7.62
CA VAL A 61 0.14 -9.27 6.85
C VAL A 61 0.62 -7.83 6.97
N PRO A 62 1.86 -7.58 7.42
CA PRO A 62 2.42 -6.24 7.43
C PRO A 62 2.77 -5.82 6.01
N VAL A 63 2.25 -4.68 5.59
CA VAL A 63 2.41 -4.15 4.23
C VAL A 63 2.90 -2.71 4.25
N LEU A 64 3.41 -2.26 3.10
CA LEU A 64 3.68 -0.88 2.80
C LEU A 64 2.73 -0.41 1.69
N ILE A 65 1.92 0.58 2.00
CA ILE A 65 0.97 1.20 1.09
C ILE A 65 1.73 2.16 0.18
N LEU A 66 1.63 1.94 -1.14
CA LEU A 66 2.35 2.72 -2.16
C LEU A 66 1.44 3.69 -2.91
N GLN A 67 0.13 3.43 -2.89
CA GLN A 67 -0.87 4.28 -3.51
C GLN A 67 -2.23 4.07 -2.88
N ALA A 68 -3.08 5.10 -2.98
CA ALA A 68 -4.49 5.01 -2.65
C ALA A 68 -5.32 5.86 -3.61
N GLN A 69 -6.46 5.32 -4.04
CA GLN A 69 -7.44 5.97 -4.90
C GLN A 69 -8.83 5.91 -4.26
N ILE A 70 -9.68 6.87 -4.57
CA ILE A 70 -11.09 6.85 -4.21
C ILE A 70 -11.77 5.79 -5.08
N SER A 71 -12.56 4.92 -4.45
CA SER A 71 -13.38 3.98 -5.19
C SER A 71 -14.49 4.73 -5.95
N PRO A 72 -14.69 4.48 -7.26
CA PRO A 72 -15.77 5.12 -8.01
C PRO A 72 -17.16 4.60 -7.62
N THR A 73 -17.23 3.47 -6.90
CA THR A 73 -18.48 2.78 -6.57
C THR A 73 -18.78 2.72 -5.08
N SER A 74 -17.89 3.25 -4.23
CA SER A 74 -18.05 3.22 -2.77
C SER A 74 -17.32 4.39 -2.11
N ASP A 75 -17.73 4.75 -0.89
CA ASP A 75 -17.06 5.77 -0.07
C ASP A 75 -15.76 5.24 0.59
N THR A 76 -15.07 4.30 -0.07
CA THR A 76 -13.86 3.63 0.44
C THR A 76 -12.67 3.91 -0.47
N TYR A 77 -11.46 3.63 0.02
CA TYR A 77 -10.25 3.72 -0.80
C TYR A 77 -9.89 2.37 -1.40
N ILE A 78 -9.43 2.37 -2.64
CA ILE A 78 -8.68 1.26 -3.23
C ILE A 78 -7.21 1.50 -2.91
N ILE A 79 -6.61 0.56 -2.20
CA ILE A 79 -5.24 0.66 -1.69
C ILE A 79 -4.36 -0.33 -2.44
N GLY A 80 -3.23 0.17 -2.92
CA GLY A 80 -2.16 -0.63 -3.49
C GLY A 80 -1.01 -0.75 -2.50
N ALA A 81 -0.66 -1.97 -2.11
CA ALA A 81 0.33 -2.21 -1.08
C ALA A 81 1.24 -3.40 -1.43
N ILE A 82 2.42 -3.45 -0.82
CA ILE A 82 3.38 -4.55 -0.96
C ILE A 82 3.75 -5.14 0.39
N ASP A 83 4.02 -6.44 0.48
CA ASP A 83 4.66 -7.03 1.66
C ASP A 83 6.19 -6.99 1.56
N GLN A 84 6.87 -7.57 2.55
CA GLN A 84 8.34 -7.65 2.54
C GLN A 84 8.93 -8.58 1.49
N SER A 85 8.17 -9.55 1.02
CA SER A 85 8.59 -10.45 -0.06
C SER A 85 8.52 -9.75 -1.43
N GLY A 86 7.88 -8.57 -1.50
CA GLY A 86 7.59 -7.85 -2.73
C GLY A 86 6.29 -8.31 -3.39
N GLN A 87 5.46 -9.10 -2.69
CA GLN A 87 4.14 -9.49 -3.17
C GLN A 87 3.23 -8.27 -3.21
N HIS A 88 2.56 -8.06 -4.34
CA HIS A 88 1.62 -6.96 -4.53
C HIS A 88 0.22 -7.33 -4.02
N TYR A 89 -0.43 -6.35 -3.43
CA TYR A 89 -1.80 -6.40 -2.95
C TYR A 89 -2.59 -5.22 -3.52
N VAL A 90 -3.83 -5.51 -3.87
CA VAL A 90 -4.87 -4.52 -4.17
C VAL A 90 -6.04 -4.85 -3.27
N THR A 91 -6.41 -3.90 -2.42
CA THR A 91 -7.41 -4.10 -1.36
C THR A 91 -8.24 -2.83 -1.16
N THR A 92 -9.21 -2.87 -0.25
CA THR A 92 -9.96 -1.69 0.16
C THR A 92 -9.51 -1.21 1.53
N SER A 93 -9.86 0.02 1.89
CA SER A 93 -9.63 0.55 3.25
C SER A 93 -10.34 -0.21 4.37
N ASP A 94 -11.28 -1.11 4.05
CA ASP A 94 -11.98 -1.93 5.07
C ASP A 94 -11.12 -3.12 5.53
N ASP A 95 -10.23 -3.59 4.65
CA ASP A 95 -9.40 -4.77 4.89
C ASP A 95 -7.97 -4.40 5.31
N VAL A 96 -7.61 -3.11 5.32
CA VAL A 96 -6.28 -2.63 5.71
C VAL A 96 -6.36 -1.53 6.77
N GLU A 97 -5.64 -1.76 7.85
CA GLU A 97 -5.37 -0.72 8.83
C GLU A 97 -4.21 0.14 8.34
N VAL A 98 -4.48 1.40 8.03
CA VAL A 98 -3.46 2.38 7.62
C VAL A 98 -2.82 3.00 8.86
N LEU A 99 -1.49 2.90 8.96
CA LEU A 99 -0.72 3.43 10.09
C LEU A 99 0.04 4.69 9.66
N THR A 100 0.17 5.66 10.56
CA THR A 100 0.96 6.89 10.31
C THR A 100 2.46 6.67 10.50
N THR A 101 2.84 5.70 11.35
CA THR A 101 4.22 5.28 11.63
C THR A 101 4.25 3.79 11.97
N PRO A 102 5.39 3.10 11.81
CA PRO A 102 5.52 1.71 12.21
C PRO A 102 5.20 1.51 13.69
N THR A 103 4.33 0.55 14.00
CA THR A 103 4.06 0.10 15.37
C THR A 103 4.95 -1.08 15.74
N SER A 104 5.10 -1.35 17.03
CA SER A 104 5.82 -2.54 17.51
C SER A 104 5.26 -3.83 16.92
N ASP A 105 3.94 -3.94 16.79
CA ASP A 105 3.27 -5.10 16.20
C ASP A 105 3.57 -5.24 14.71
N TRP A 106 3.60 -4.12 13.98
CA TRP A 106 3.98 -4.11 12.58
C TRP A 106 5.43 -4.57 12.41
N MET A 107 6.36 -4.03 13.22
CA MET A 107 7.77 -4.42 13.20
C MET A 107 7.97 -5.90 13.55
N ALA A 108 7.30 -6.40 14.59
CA ALA A 108 7.39 -7.81 14.99
C ALA A 108 6.89 -8.77 13.89
N LYS A 109 5.83 -8.38 13.17
CA LYS A 109 5.29 -9.17 12.06
C LYS A 109 6.26 -9.23 10.87
N LEU A 110 7.00 -8.15 10.60
CA LEU A 110 8.04 -8.15 9.57
C LEU A 110 9.16 -9.15 9.91
N GLU A 111 9.62 -9.17 11.16
CA GLU A 111 10.69 -10.07 11.60
C GLU A 111 10.29 -11.56 11.56
N THR A 112 9.00 -11.84 11.67
CA THR A 112 8.45 -13.22 11.69
C THR A 112 8.21 -13.78 10.28
N SER A 113 8.24 -12.93 9.24
CA SER A 113 8.05 -13.33 7.83
C SER A 113 9.36 -13.68 7.10
N GLN A 114 10.49 -13.79 7.81
CA GLN A 114 11.79 -14.27 7.30
C GLN A 114 12.01 -15.76 7.58
#